data_AF-R5E1W2-F1
#
_entry.id   AF-R5E1W2-F1
#
_cell.length_a   1.000
_cell.length_b   1.000
_cell.length_c   1.000
_cell.angle_alpha   90.00
_cell.angle_beta   90.00
_cell.angle_gamma   90.00
#
_symmetry.space_group_name_H-M   'P 1'
#
loop_
_entity.id
_entity.type
_entity.pdbx_description
1 polymer ?
#
loop_
_entity_poly.entity_id
_entity_poly.type
_entity_poly.pdbx_seq_one_letter_code
_entity_poly.pdbx_strand_id
1 'polypeptide(L)'
;MYEINNFALGDVKPKLTIFMDLDAEDGIKRKKKQAELDRMEQEDLSFHKRVVEGYRQLAKLYPERIVPINATLPIDEIHSMIVQEVEQRFFG
;
A
#
# COMPACT_ATOMS: atom_id res chain seq x y z
N MET A 1 11.65 -9.36 16.08
CA MET A 1 11.21 -9.21 14.66
C MET A 1 11.44 -7.80 14.10
N TYR A 2 11.41 -6.74 14.92
CA TYR A 2 11.82 -5.38 14.50
C TYR A 2 13.35 -5.22 14.32
N GLU A 3 14.17 -5.98 15.05
CA GLU A 3 15.64 -5.82 15.02
C GLU A 3 16.29 -6.27 13.71
N ILE A 4 15.74 -7.28 13.04
CA ILE A 4 16.33 -7.84 11.81
C ILE A 4 16.18 -6.88 10.63
N ASN A 5 15.05 -6.16 10.54
CA ASN A 5 14.82 -5.19 9.47
C ASN A 5 15.72 -3.95 9.60
N ASN A 6 15.98 -3.47 10.81
CA ASN A 6 16.87 -2.32 11.04
C ASN A 6 18.33 -2.64 10.69
N PHE A 7 18.79 -3.87 10.94
CA PHE A 7 20.17 -4.27 10.66
C PHE A 7 20.47 -4.35 9.14
N ALA A 8 19.46 -4.67 8.31
CA ALA A 8 19.64 -4.83 6.87
C ALA A 8 19.47 -3.53 6.05
N LEU A 9 18.72 -2.54 6.56
CA LEU A 9 18.38 -1.30 5.84
C LEU A 9 19.02 -0.02 6.41
N GLY A 10 19.60 -0.07 7.61
CA GLY A 10 19.95 1.14 8.37
C GLY A 10 18.70 1.94 8.76
N ASP A 11 18.86 3.25 9.02
CA ASP A 11 17.76 4.18 9.37
C ASP A 11 17.00 4.75 8.16
N VAL A 12 17.24 4.24 6.94
CA VAL A 12 16.64 4.79 5.73
C VAL A 12 15.18 4.35 5.60
N LYS A 13 14.26 5.30 5.84
CA LYS A 13 12.81 5.12 5.65
C LYS A 13 12.30 6.08 4.57
N PRO A 14 11.30 5.68 3.76
CA PRO A 14 10.66 6.59 2.83
C PRO A 14 10.07 7.79 3.56
N LYS A 15 10.27 9.01 3.03
CA LYS A 15 9.62 10.23 3.54
C LYS A 15 8.10 10.21 3.31
N LEU A 16 7.66 9.51 2.28
CA LEU A 16 6.24 9.29 1.94
C LEU A 16 6.07 7.88 1.36
N THR A 17 4.98 7.21 1.74
CA THR A 17 4.52 5.93 1.21
C THR A 17 3.03 6.06 0.97
N ILE A 18 2.62 5.93 -0.30
CA ILE A 18 1.20 5.89 -0.66
C ILE A 18 0.75 4.43 -0.60
N PHE A 19 -0.17 4.13 0.29
CA PHE A 19 -0.77 2.81 0.41
C PHE A 19 -2.12 2.80 -0.30
N MET A 20 -2.20 2.09 -1.43
CA MET A 20 -3.45 1.89 -2.16
C MET A 20 -4.32 0.87 -1.41
N ASP A 21 -5.22 1.34 -0.56
CA ASP A 21 -6.09 0.49 0.25
C ASP A 21 -7.20 -0.10 -0.62
N LEU A 22 -7.17 -1.43 -0.75
CA LEU A 22 -8.13 -2.22 -1.49
C LEU A 22 -8.30 -3.57 -0.81
N ASP A 23 -9.53 -4.07 -0.79
CA ASP A 23 -9.77 -5.43 -0.32
C ASP A 23 -9.13 -6.47 -1.24
N ALA A 24 -8.63 -7.56 -0.65
CA ALA A 24 -7.89 -8.60 -1.34
C ALA A 24 -8.66 -9.19 -2.53
N GLU A 25 -9.96 -9.42 -2.35
CA GLU A 25 -10.86 -9.92 -3.38
C GLU A 25 -10.89 -9.02 -4.62
N ASP A 26 -10.97 -7.71 -4.42
CA ASP A 26 -11.06 -6.77 -5.53
C ASP A 26 -9.70 -6.56 -6.20
N GLY A 27 -8.60 -6.61 -5.44
CA GLY A 27 -7.24 -6.63 -5.99
C GLY A 27 -6.99 -7.83 -6.90
N ILE A 28 -7.33 -9.03 -6.44
CA ILE A 28 -7.17 -10.27 -7.23
C ILE A 28 -8.05 -10.23 -8.48
N LYS A 29 -9.31 -9.79 -8.37
CA LYS A 29 -10.20 -9.64 -9.53
C LYS A 29 -9.64 -8.68 -10.58
N ARG A 30 -9.05 -7.55 -10.16
CA ARG A 30 -8.41 -6.58 -11.07
C ARG A 30 -7.18 -7.18 -11.74
N LYS A 31 -6.29 -7.83 -10.97
CA LYS A 31 -5.06 -8.42 -11.50
C LYS A 31 -5.32 -9.53 -12.51
N LYS A 32 -6.32 -10.40 -12.26
CA LYS A 32 -6.78 -11.42 -13.23
C LYS A 32 -7.23 -10.87 -14.58
N LYS A 33 -7.73 -9.62 -14.62
CA LYS A 33 -8.12 -8.96 -15.88
C LYS A 33 -6.94 -8.36 -16.64
N GLN A 34 -5.82 -8.13 -15.96
CA GLN A 34 -4.66 -7.41 -16.49
C GLN A 34 -3.55 -8.34 -16.97
N ALA A 35 -3.29 -9.43 -16.24
CA ALA A 35 -2.20 -10.36 -16.53
C ALA A 35 -2.45 -11.76 -15.93
N GLU A 36 -1.66 -12.74 -16.36
CA GLU A 36 -1.56 -14.00 -15.66
C GLU A 36 -1.04 -13.79 -14.23
N LEU A 37 -1.57 -14.57 -13.28
CA LEU A 37 -1.21 -14.48 -11.88
C LEU A 37 0.15 -15.12 -11.63
N ASP A 38 1.06 -14.39 -11.00
CA ASP A 38 2.35 -14.93 -10.60
C ASP A 38 2.24 -15.78 -9.32
N ARG A 39 3.36 -16.37 -8.88
CA ARG A 39 3.39 -17.27 -7.73
C ARG A 39 2.82 -16.64 -6.45
N MET A 40 2.96 -15.33 -6.26
CA MET A 40 2.43 -14.64 -5.07
C MET A 40 0.92 -14.41 -5.14
N GLU A 41 0.31 -14.29 -6.33
CA GLU A 41 -1.15 -14.16 -6.45
C GLU A 41 -1.89 -15.49 -6.52
N GLN A 42 -1.14 -16.58 -6.62
CA GLN A 42 -1.66 -17.93 -6.48
C GLN A 42 -1.77 -18.36 -5.00
N GLU A 43 -1.26 -17.54 -4.07
CA GLU A 43 -1.46 -17.74 -2.64
C GLU A 43 -2.94 -17.66 -2.27
N ASP A 44 -3.31 -18.28 -1.14
CA ASP A 44 -4.69 -18.29 -0.68
C ASP A 44 -5.22 -16.88 -0.42
N LEU A 45 -6.52 -16.66 -0.65
CA LEU A 45 -7.19 -15.40 -0.32
C LEU A 45 -6.94 -14.98 1.15
N SER A 46 -6.81 -15.96 2.06
CA SER A 46 -6.49 -15.70 3.46
C SER A 46 -5.14 -15.01 3.65
N PHE A 47 -4.13 -15.33 2.83
CA PHE A 47 -2.83 -14.69 2.82
C PHE A 47 -2.97 -13.23 2.42
N HIS A 48 -3.63 -12.95 1.30
CA HIS A 48 -3.84 -11.59 0.83
C HIS A 48 -4.62 -10.73 1.83
N LYS A 49 -5.62 -11.29 2.52
CA LYS A 49 -6.33 -10.59 3.62
C LYS A 49 -5.40 -10.20 4.75
N ARG A 50 -4.50 -11.10 5.18
CA ARG A 50 -3.50 -10.79 6.21
C ARG A 50 -2.53 -9.70 5.76
N VAL A 51 -2.14 -9.70 4.48
CA VAL A 51 -1.27 -8.66 3.91
C VAL A 51 -1.95 -7.29 3.95
N VAL A 52 -3.19 -7.18 3.47
CA VAL A 52 -3.96 -5.93 3.49
C VAL A 52 -4.12 -5.41 4.93
N GLU A 53 -4.49 -6.28 5.86
CA GLU A 53 -4.63 -5.89 7.27
C GLU A 53 -3.29 -5.45 7.89
N GLY A 54 -2.19 -6.12 7.55
CA GLY A 54 -0.85 -5.69 7.95
C GLY A 54 -0.50 -4.29 7.47
N TYR A 55 -0.82 -3.94 6.22
CA TYR A 55 -0.61 -2.58 5.71
C TYR A 55 -1.52 -1.55 6.37
N ARG A 56 -2.80 -1.88 6.63
CA ARG A 56 -3.72 -1.00 7.39
C ARG A 56 -3.19 -0.74 8.80
N GLN A 57 -2.60 -1.74 9.46
CA GLN A 57 -1.95 -1.57 10.76
C GLN A 57 -0.69 -0.70 10.67
N LEU A 58 0.14 -0.90 9.65
CA LEU A 58 1.31 -0.06 9.41
C LEU A 58 0.92 1.41 9.17
N ALA A 59 -0.14 1.66 8.40
CA ALA A 59 -0.66 3.02 8.17
C ALA A 59 -1.12 3.69 9.48
N LYS A 60 -1.72 2.93 10.40
CA LYS A 60 -2.09 3.42 11.74
C LYS A 60 -0.89 3.67 12.64
N LEU A 61 0.16 2.83 12.54
CA LEU A 61 1.37 2.95 13.37
C LEU A 61 2.31 4.06 12.89
N TYR A 62 2.29 4.36 11.59
CA TYR A 62 3.18 5.33 10.96
C TYR A 62 2.42 6.35 10.10
N PRO A 63 1.41 7.05 10.65
CA PRO A 63 0.56 7.98 9.90
C PRO A 63 1.35 9.19 9.37
N GLU A 64 2.54 9.47 9.93
CA GLU A 64 3.41 10.54 9.48
C GLU A 64 4.02 10.30 8.10
N ARG A 65 4.12 9.03 7.67
CA ARG A 65 4.81 8.65 6.41
C ARG A 65 4.02 7.68 5.54
N ILE A 66 3.01 6.99 6.05
CA ILE A 66 2.17 6.06 5.28
C ILE A 66 0.77 6.66 5.16
N VAL A 67 0.38 7.00 3.94
CA VAL A 67 -0.92 7.61 3.63
C VAL A 67 -1.79 6.58 2.91
N PRO A 68 -2.89 6.11 3.52
CA PRO A 68 -3.85 5.24 2.85
C PRO A 68 -4.70 6.05 1.87
N ILE A 69 -4.81 5.56 0.64
CA ILE A 69 -5.70 6.08 -0.41
C ILE A 69 -6.71 5.00 -0.76
N ASN A 70 -8.00 5.34 -0.70
CA ASN A 70 -9.07 4.42 -1.07
C ASN A 70 -8.99 4.10 -2.57
N ALA A 71 -8.53 2.90 -2.92
CA ALA A 71 -8.35 2.46 -4.30
C ALA A 71 -9.65 1.99 -4.98
N THR A 72 -10.80 2.13 -4.31
CA THR A 72 -12.13 1.88 -4.91
C THR A 72 -12.69 3.11 -5.64
N LEU A 73 -12.10 4.29 -5.43
CA LEU A 73 -12.51 5.53 -6.09
C LEU A 73 -12.16 5.55 -7.59
N PRO A 74 -12.77 6.45 -8.37
CA PRO A 74 -12.36 6.72 -9.74
C PRO A 74 -10.88 7.13 -9.84
N ILE A 75 -10.26 6.82 -10.99
CA ILE A 75 -8.82 7.07 -11.22
C ILE A 75 -8.45 8.56 -11.07
N ASP A 76 -9.31 9.47 -11.52
CA ASP A 76 -9.05 10.91 -11.44
C ASP A 76 -9.08 11.44 -10.01
N GLU A 77 -9.95 10.87 -9.16
CA GLU A 77 -10.00 11.19 -7.72
C GLU A 77 -8.75 10.68 -7.02
N ILE A 78 -8.37 9.42 -7.26
CA ILE A 78 -7.14 8.81 -6.73
C ILE A 78 -5.93 9.65 -7.13
N HIS A 79 -5.81 10.01 -8.41
CA HIS A 79 -4.71 10.81 -8.92
C HIS A 79 -4.63 12.16 -8.21
N SER A 80 -5.77 12.85 -8.08
CA SER A 80 -5.84 14.16 -7.42
C SER A 80 -5.39 14.08 -5.96
N MET A 81 -5.83 13.06 -5.21
CA MET A 81 -5.40 12.84 -3.82
C MET A 81 -3.89 12.59 -3.71
N ILE A 82 -3.32 11.77 -4.61
CA ILE A 82 -1.89 11.48 -4.61
C ILE A 82 -1.06 12.74 -4.90
N VAL A 83 -1.46 13.52 -5.91
CA VAL A 83 -0.79 14.77 -6.26
C VAL A 83 -0.81 15.73 -5.07
N GLN A 84 -1.96 15.90 -4.43
CA GLN A 84 -2.10 16.77 -3.26
C GLN A 84 -1.17 16.35 -2.11
N GLU A 85 -1.07 15.06 -1.80
CA GLU A 85 -0.17 14.53 -0.76
C GLU A 85 1.31 14.77 -1.09
N VAL A 86 1.70 14.61 -2.36
CA VAL A 86 3.06 14.89 -2.81
C VAL A 86 3.36 16.38 -2.73
N GLU A 87 2.45 17.23 -3.20
CA GLU A 87 2.60 18.69 -3.15
C GLU A 87 2.77 19.17 -1.70
N GLN A 88 1.86 18.77 -0.81
CA GLN A 88 1.90 19.14 0.60
C GLN A 88 3.19 18.70 1.29
N ARG A 89 3.75 17.54 0.93
CA ARG A 89 4.90 16.95 1.63
C ARG A 89 6.26 17.47 1.16
N PHE A 90 6.34 17.93 -0.09
CA PHE A 90 7.61 18.27 -0.74
C PHE A 90 7.72 19.72 -1.23
N PHE A 91 6.59 20.42 -1.36
CA PHE A 91 6.55 21.79 -1.90
C PHE A 91 5.75 22.76 -1.02
N GLY A 92 5.06 22.26 0.01
CA GLY A 92 4.43 23.05 1.07
C GLY A 92 5.36 23.46 2.21
#